data_AF-R4I389-F1
#
_entry.id   AF-R4I389-F1
#
_cell.length_a   1.000
_cell.length_b   1.000
_cell.length_c   1.000
_cell.angle_alpha   90.00
_cell.angle_beta   90.00
_cell.angle_gamma   90.00
#
_symmetry.space_group_name_H-M   'P 1'
#
loop_
_entity.id
_entity.type
_entity.pdbx_description
1 polymer ?
#
loop_
_entity_poly.entity_id
_entity_poly.type
_entity_poly.pdbx_seq_one_letter_code
_entity_poly.pdbx_strand_id
1 'polypeptide(L)'
;EGEWNKDGTCSQDTLNQTQYFARSHAFWNIRNITEILKNASILPHPTQTWKYSDIVSPIKAVTHRTPLLRCKSDPAHPNNPQLLHEVVFCYEFNALRLIDCNRTSRCGNRPISFQ
;
A
#
# COMPACT_ATOMS: atom_id res chain seq x y z
N GLU A 1 -13.04 -16.94 4.74
CA GLU A 1 -13.24 -17.36 3.33
C GLU A 1 -13.50 -16.22 2.34
N GLY A 2 -13.97 -15.04 2.77
CA GLY A 2 -14.36 -13.94 1.86
C GLY A 2 -13.31 -13.56 0.80
N GLU A 3 -12.08 -13.21 1.22
CA GLU A 3 -11.03 -12.74 0.29
C GLU A 3 -10.58 -13.80 -0.71
N TRP A 4 -10.63 -15.08 -0.35
CA TRP A 4 -10.33 -16.15 -1.32
C TRP A 4 -11.41 -16.22 -2.39
N ASN A 5 -12.68 -16.29 -1.98
CA ASN A 5 -13.80 -16.42 -2.91
C ASN A 5 -13.95 -15.19 -3.81
N LYS A 6 -13.62 -14.01 -3.27
CA LYS A 6 -13.77 -12.72 -3.95
C LYS A 6 -12.59 -12.38 -4.88
N ASP A 7 -11.35 -12.60 -4.41
CA ASP A 7 -10.15 -12.12 -5.11
C ASP A 7 -9.17 -13.27 -5.45
N GLY A 8 -9.04 -14.27 -4.57
CA GLY A 8 -8.09 -15.36 -4.77
C GLY A 8 -8.42 -16.31 -5.93
N THR A 9 -9.70 -16.63 -6.13
CA THR A 9 -10.18 -17.49 -7.23
C THR A 9 -9.82 -16.96 -8.61
N CYS A 10 -9.69 -15.64 -8.77
CA CYS A 10 -9.23 -15.01 -10.03
C CYS A 10 -7.78 -15.32 -10.39
N SER A 11 -7.00 -15.89 -9.46
CA SER A 11 -5.59 -16.26 -9.65
C SER A 11 -5.34 -17.77 -9.53
N GLN A 12 -6.41 -18.57 -9.45
CA GLN A 12 -6.31 -20.01 -9.13
C GLN A 12 -5.46 -20.80 -10.14
N ASP A 13 -5.40 -20.35 -11.39
CA ASP A 13 -4.62 -20.98 -12.46
C ASP A 13 -3.10 -20.91 -12.20
N THR A 14 -2.67 -19.97 -11.35
CA THR A 14 -1.26 -19.75 -10.99
C THR A 14 -0.98 -20.00 -9.51
N LEU A 15 -1.93 -19.68 -8.63
CA LEU A 15 -1.82 -19.83 -7.18
C LEU A 15 -3.05 -20.57 -6.66
N ASN A 16 -2.87 -21.81 -6.22
CA ASN A 16 -3.93 -22.46 -5.45
C ASN A 16 -4.18 -21.74 -4.11
N GLN A 17 -5.26 -22.07 -3.41
CA GLN A 17 -5.66 -21.37 -2.19
C GLN A 17 -4.55 -21.29 -1.14
N THR A 18 -3.87 -22.40 -0.87
CA THR A 18 -2.77 -22.44 0.09
C THR A 18 -1.62 -21.54 -0.35
N GLN A 19 -1.24 -21.60 -1.64
CA GLN A 19 -0.18 -20.74 -2.19
C GLN A 19 -0.56 -19.26 -2.14
N TYR A 20 -1.80 -18.90 -2.45
CA TYR A 20 -2.30 -17.51 -2.38
C TYR A 20 -2.08 -16.90 -0.99
N PHE A 21 -2.49 -17.61 0.07
CA PHE A 21 -2.32 -17.14 1.44
C PHE A 21 -0.87 -17.17 1.90
N ALA A 22 -0.12 -18.24 1.58
CA ALA A 22 1.30 -18.33 1.93
C ALA A 22 2.12 -17.21 1.28
N ARG A 23 1.84 -16.90 0.00
CA ARG A 23 2.50 -15.81 -0.73
C ARG A 23 2.15 -14.46 -0.13
N SER A 24 0.88 -14.22 0.16
CA SER A 24 0.40 -12.98 0.78
C SER A 24 1.04 -12.74 2.15
N HIS A 25 1.14 -13.79 2.98
CA HIS A 25 1.81 -13.72 4.27
C HIS A 25 3.31 -13.46 4.13
N ALA A 26 3.98 -14.11 3.17
CA ALA A 26 5.38 -13.85 2.89
C ALA A 26 5.61 -12.38 2.52
N PHE A 27 4.80 -11.82 1.60
CA PHE A 27 4.87 -10.41 1.20
C PHE A 27 4.74 -9.44 2.36
N TRP A 28 3.79 -9.71 3.27
CA TRP A 28 3.60 -8.91 4.47
C TRP A 28 4.87 -8.87 5.33
N ASN A 29 5.50 -10.03 5.56
CA ASN A 29 6.69 -10.13 6.40
C ASN A 29 7.93 -9.50 5.74
N ILE A 30 8.16 -9.71 4.45
CA ILE A 30 9.36 -9.21 3.76
C ILE A 30 9.31 -7.72 3.43
N ARG A 31 8.13 -7.09 3.51
CA ARG A 31 7.91 -5.67 3.17
C ARG A 31 7.15 -4.98 4.29
N ASN A 32 7.69 -5.07 5.51
CA ASN A 32 7.13 -4.42 6.68
C ASN A 32 7.11 -2.88 6.50
N ILE A 33 5.95 -2.39 6.07
CA ILE A 33 5.75 -0.98 5.76
C ILE A 33 5.91 -0.09 6.99
N THR A 34 5.53 -0.60 8.17
CA THR A 34 5.65 0.13 9.44
C THR A 34 7.11 0.44 9.74
N GLU A 35 8.01 -0.53 9.59
CA GLU A 35 9.44 -0.30 9.82
C GLU A 35 10.06 0.62 8.77
N ILE A 36 9.66 0.50 7.49
CA ILE A 36 10.12 1.40 6.43
C ILE A 36 9.74 2.87 6.73
N LEU A 37 8.47 3.11 7.09
CA LEU A 37 7.98 4.46 7.39
C LEU A 37 8.61 5.01 8.67
N LYS A 38 8.74 4.18 9.72
CA LYS A 38 9.41 4.54 10.97
C LYS A 38 10.86 4.93 10.75
N ASN A 39 11.62 4.19 9.93
CA ASN A 39 13.01 4.53 9.61
C ASN A 39 13.13 5.85 8.83
N ALA A 40 12.08 6.27 8.14
CA ALA A 40 11.98 7.57 7.49
C ALA A 40 11.37 8.67 8.40
N SER A 41 11.18 8.39 9.70
CA SER A 41 10.50 9.29 10.66
C SER A 41 9.08 9.68 10.26
N ILE A 42 8.37 8.78 9.57
CA ILE A 42 6.95 8.89 9.23
C ILE A 42 6.19 8.00 10.21
N LEU A 43 5.74 8.61 11.30
CA LEU A 43 5.00 7.95 12.38
C LEU A 43 3.58 8.50 12.46
N PRO A 44 2.60 7.74 12.99
CA PRO A 44 1.29 8.29 13.30
C PRO A 44 1.40 9.55 14.15
N HIS A 45 0.71 10.61 13.74
CA HIS A 45 0.80 11.91 14.39
C HIS A 45 -0.55 12.65 14.36
N PRO A 46 -0.94 13.36 15.44
CA PRO A 46 -2.25 14.03 15.51
C PRO A 46 -2.45 15.14 14.47
N THR A 47 -1.41 15.95 14.20
CA THR A 47 -1.52 17.15 13.33
C THR A 47 -0.57 17.19 12.13
N GLN A 48 0.58 16.51 12.19
CA GLN A 48 1.53 16.44 11.10
C GLN A 48 0.92 15.74 9.89
N THR A 49 1.26 16.25 8.72
CA THR A 49 0.83 15.71 7.44
C THR A 49 2.02 15.57 6.50
N TRP A 50 1.87 14.72 5.50
CA TRP A 50 2.91 14.41 4.52
C TRP A 50 2.41 14.67 3.11
N LYS A 51 3.32 15.03 2.21
CA LYS A 51 3.04 14.97 0.77
C LYS A 51 3.08 13.52 0.31
N TYR A 52 2.44 13.25 -0.83
CA TYR A 52 2.50 11.94 -1.47
C TYR A 52 3.95 11.47 -1.69
N SER A 53 4.83 12.37 -2.15
CA SER A 53 6.25 12.09 -2.36
C SER A 53 6.99 11.72 -1.08
N ASP A 54 6.62 12.32 0.06
CA ASP A 54 7.31 12.12 1.33
C ASP A 54 7.12 10.69 1.82
N ILE A 55 5.95 10.09 1.56
CA ILE A 55 5.64 8.69 1.88
C ILE A 55 6.20 7.74 0.81
N VAL A 56 6.04 8.05 -0.47
CA VAL A 56 6.44 7.14 -1.56
C VAL A 56 7.95 7.00 -1.70
N SER A 57 8.71 8.08 -1.51
CA SER A 57 10.16 8.09 -1.72
C SER A 57 10.92 7.10 -0.82
N PRO A 58 10.73 7.07 0.51
CA PRO A 58 11.43 6.10 1.36
C PRO A 58 11.04 4.65 1.04
N ILE A 59 9.77 4.39 0.71
CA ILE A 59 9.32 3.04 0.31
C ILE A 59 10.00 2.63 -1.00
N LYS A 60 10.05 3.53 -1.99
CA LYS A 60 10.72 3.27 -3.26
C LYS A 60 12.22 3.06 -3.10
N ALA A 61 12.86 3.78 -2.18
CA ALA A 61 14.29 3.61 -1.90
C ALA A 61 14.61 2.19 -1.38
N VAL A 62 13.78 1.64 -0.50
CA VAL A 62 13.97 0.30 0.07
C VAL A 62 13.53 -0.81 -0.89
N THR A 63 12.41 -0.62 -1.59
CA THR A 63 11.81 -1.67 -2.41
C THR A 63 12.25 -1.64 -3.88
N HIS A 64 12.92 -0.57 -4.30
CA HIS A 64 13.31 -0.27 -5.68
C HIS A 64 12.15 -0.24 -6.68
N ARG A 65 10.91 -0.17 -6.18
CA ARG A 65 9.67 -0.11 -6.95
C ARG A 65 8.74 0.93 -6.37
N THR A 66 7.93 1.51 -7.23
CA THR A 66 7.01 2.58 -6.88
C THR A 66 5.72 1.96 -6.32
N PRO A 67 5.43 2.12 -5.01
CA PRO A 67 4.15 1.70 -4.44
C PRO A 67 3.02 2.63 -4.90
N LEU A 68 1.79 2.21 -4.63
CA LEU A 68 0.59 3.03 -4.80
C LEU A 68 0.00 3.34 -3.43
N LEU A 69 -0.28 4.61 -3.13
CA LEU A 69 -1.03 4.97 -1.93
C LEU A 69 -2.53 5.05 -2.22
N ARG A 70 -3.34 4.63 -1.26
CA ARG A 70 -4.78 4.85 -1.27
C ARG A 70 -5.17 5.62 -0.01
N CYS A 71 -5.88 6.72 -0.22
CA CYS A 71 -6.33 7.57 0.87
C CYS A 71 -7.85 7.54 0.98
N LYS A 72 -8.34 7.83 2.19
CA LYS A 72 -9.74 8.13 2.46
C LYS A 72 -9.88 9.62 2.74
N SER A 73 -10.87 10.25 2.11
CA SER A 73 -11.24 11.64 2.40
C SER A 73 -12.48 11.64 3.27
N ASP A 74 -12.58 12.62 4.17
CA ASP A 74 -13.83 12.91 4.85
C ASP A 74 -14.75 13.69 3.89
N PRO A 75 -15.91 13.15 3.45
CA PRO A 75 -16.83 13.85 2.58
C PRO A 75 -17.42 15.11 3.21
N ALA A 76 -17.56 15.15 4.55
CA ALA A 76 -18.09 16.30 5.27
C ALA A 76 -17.08 17.46 5.33
N HIS A 77 -15.79 17.14 5.26
CA HIS A 77 -14.70 18.12 5.33
C HIS A 77 -13.72 17.92 4.16
N PRO A 78 -14.12 18.24 2.91
CA PRO A 78 -13.32 17.97 1.72
C PRO A 78 -12.01 18.77 1.66
N ASN A 79 -11.83 19.76 2.51
CA ASN A 79 -10.56 20.52 2.59
C ASN A 79 -9.58 19.93 3.62
N ASN A 80 -10.01 18.94 4.42
CA ASN A 80 -9.14 18.32 5.40
C ASN A 80 -8.08 17.43 4.73
N PRO A 81 -6.95 17.18 5.43
CA PRO A 81 -6.01 16.16 5.02
C PRO A 81 -6.67 14.82 4.78
N GLN A 82 -6.17 14.09 3.79
CA GLN A 82 -6.67 12.76 3.45
C GLN A 82 -5.99 11.73 4.33
N LEU A 83 -6.72 10.79 4.91
CA LEU A 83 -6.14 9.73 5.71
C LEU A 83 -5.45 8.71 4.82
N LEU A 84 -4.16 8.43 5.07
CA LEU A 84 -3.47 7.28 4.50
C LEU A 84 -4.19 6.00 4.95
N HIS A 85 -4.78 5.27 4.01
CA HIS A 85 -5.57 4.08 4.34
C HIS A 85 -4.86 2.79 3.95
N GLU A 86 -4.25 2.74 2.77
CA GLU A 86 -3.53 1.55 2.29
C GLU A 86 -2.25 1.96 1.56
N VAL A 87 -1.20 1.15 1.74
CA VAL A 87 -0.02 1.12 0.88
C VAL A 87 -0.10 -0.15 0.04
N VAL A 88 -0.13 -0.01 -1.27
CA VAL A 88 -0.31 -1.12 -2.21
C VAL A 88 1.00 -1.38 -2.93
N PHE A 89 1.44 -2.65 -2.86
CA PHE A 89 2.54 -3.19 -3.66
C PHE A 89 2.00 -3.98 -4.84
N CYS A 90 2.60 -3.81 -6.02
CA CYS A 90 2.19 -4.50 -7.24
C CYS A 90 3.19 -5.59 -7.60
N TYR A 91 2.69 -6.76 -7.94
CA TYR A 91 3.48 -7.88 -8.40
C TYR A 91 3.09 -8.24 -9.83
N GLU A 92 4.03 -8.82 -10.56
CA GLU A 92 3.70 -9.44 -11.85
C GLU A 92 2.75 -10.63 -11.66
N PHE A 93 2.19 -11.12 -12.77
CA PHE A 93 1.11 -12.11 -12.79
C PHE A 93 1.37 -13.35 -11.90
N ASN A 94 2.61 -13.83 -11.85
CA ASN A 94 2.98 -15.02 -11.07
C ASN A 94 3.23 -14.75 -9.58
N ALA A 95 3.04 -13.51 -9.12
CA ALA A 95 3.34 -13.09 -7.75
C ALA A 95 4.80 -13.37 -7.33
N LEU A 96 5.75 -13.36 -8.28
CA LEU A 96 7.16 -13.64 -8.00
C LEU A 96 7.98 -12.38 -7.83
N ARG A 97 7.77 -11.40 -8.71
CA ARG A 97 8.58 -10.18 -8.78
C ARG A 97 7.73 -8.95 -8.49
N LEU A 98 8.27 -8.08 -7.63
CA LEU A 98 7.72 -6.76 -7.37
C LEU A 98 7.96 -5.85 -8.59
N ILE A 99 6.91 -5.16 -9.02
CA ILE A 99 6.92 -4.22 -10.14
C ILE A 99 6.39 -2.86 -9.70
N ASP A 100 6.61 -1.83 -10.51
CA ASP A 100 6.03 -0.51 -10.27
C ASP A 100 4.50 -0.59 -10.39
N CYS A 101 3.79 -0.01 -9.43
CA CYS A 101 2.36 0.20 -9.57
C CYS A 101 2.09 1.31 -10.59
N ASN A 102 1.35 1.00 -11.65
CA ASN A 102 1.05 1.93 -12.75
C ASN A 102 -0.36 2.54 -12.70
N ARG A 103 -1.16 2.21 -11.66
CA ARG A 103 -2.53 2.72 -11.51
C ARG A 103 -2.53 4.10 -10.85
N THR A 104 -3.57 4.88 -11.13
CA THR A 104 -3.77 6.19 -10.52
C THR A 104 -3.99 6.07 -9.02
N SER A 105 -3.26 6.89 -8.25
CA SER A 105 -3.44 7.02 -6.80
C SER A 105 -4.86 7.47 -6.45
N ARG A 106 -5.40 6.92 -5.36
CA ARG A 106 -6.64 7.43 -4.75
C ARG A 106 -6.39 8.52 -3.70
N CYS A 107 -5.14 8.94 -3.54
CA CYS A 107 -4.79 10.17 -2.83
C CYS A 107 -4.77 11.32 -3.83
N GLY A 108 -5.64 12.32 -3.64
CA GLY A 108 -5.60 13.57 -4.40
C GLY A 108 -4.42 14.47 -4.00
N ASN A 109 -4.32 15.65 -4.63
CA ASN A 109 -3.27 16.65 -4.36
C ASN A 109 -3.50 17.46 -3.06
N ARG A 110 -3.85 16.79 -1.96
CA ARG A 110 -3.99 17.39 -0.63
C ARG A 110 -3.01 16.73 0.34
N PRO A 111 -2.65 17.39 1.46
CA PRO A 111 -1.84 16.76 2.49
C PRO A 111 -2.45 15.45 2.97
N ILE A 112 -1.59 14.49 3.32
CA ILE A 112 -1.98 13.17 3.79
C ILE A 112 -1.75 13.13 5.30
N SER A 113 -2.75 12.74 6.07
CA SER A 113 -2.61 12.41 7.49
C SER A 113 -2.32 10.91 7.66
N PHE A 114 -1.59 10.59 8.73
CA PHE A 114 -1.29 9.23 9.14
C PHE A 114 -1.55 9.17 10.64
N GLN A 115 -2.54 8.36 11.01
CA GLN A 115 -3.10 8.25 12.36
C GLN A 115 -3.04 6.80 12.82
#